data_AF-A0A3B1CGF2-F1
#
_entry.id   AF-A0A3B1CGF2-F1
#
_cell.length_a   1.000
_cell.length_b   1.000
_cell.length_c   1.000
_cell.angle_alpha   90.00
_cell.angle_beta   90.00
_cell.angle_gamma   90.00
#
_symmetry.space_group_name_H-M   'P 1'
#
loop_
_entity.id
_entity.type
_entity.pdbx_description
1 polymer ?
#
loop_
_entity_poly.entity_id
_entity_poly.type
_entity_poly.pdbx_seq_one_letter_code
_entity_poly.pdbx_strand_id
1 'polypeptide(L)'
;GDARRKKKVKIPKKPSYVGAAKCDSSCHDPWYQAWTKSPHGRTYDLLKPGIRAEAKKKAKLDPDKDYTADPKCLRCHTTGYRQKGGFVPGETKIDPDEPNLEQVGCEMCHSAKGGAQFRAFMKKTEGKFKRTEVEGYGMRYDFKNVCSRCHEHKNTPFKPSLDKKYEFNFEERKKKVHLYKDYYNKDNKDQTHEIEHGVGLTESKPLEIEDWVIKDGKLRFTALPWHKGKPRYKK
;
A
#
# COMPACT_ATOMS: atom_id res chain seq x y z
N GLY A 1 -41.29 6.68 -11.47
CA GLY A 1 -40.47 5.63 -10.82
C GLY A 1 -39.08 5.69 -11.41
N ASP A 2 -38.16 6.34 -10.73
CA ASP A 2 -36.86 6.69 -11.30
C ASP A 2 -35.87 5.53 -11.10
N ALA A 3 -35.94 4.57 -12.02
CA ALA A 3 -34.89 3.57 -12.18
C ALA A 3 -33.63 4.29 -12.67
N ARG A 4 -32.87 4.85 -11.72
CA ARG A 4 -31.54 5.43 -11.95
C ARG A 4 -30.70 4.40 -12.71
N ARG A 5 -30.56 4.59 -14.02
CA ARG A 5 -29.70 3.82 -14.91
C ARG A 5 -28.31 3.78 -14.25
N LYS A 6 -27.91 2.66 -13.64
CA LYS A 6 -26.59 2.51 -13.00
C LYS A 6 -25.54 2.92 -14.04
N LYS A 7 -24.86 4.07 -13.85
CA LYS A 7 -23.81 4.53 -14.77
C LYS A 7 -22.79 3.40 -14.95
N LYS A 8 -22.54 2.99 -16.21
CA LYS A 8 -21.56 1.95 -16.52
C LYS A 8 -20.20 2.34 -15.94
N VAL A 9 -19.63 1.47 -15.10
CA VAL A 9 -18.31 1.68 -14.50
C VAL A 9 -17.24 1.53 -15.58
N LYS A 10 -16.47 2.61 -15.83
CA LYS A 10 -15.39 2.64 -16.81
C LYS A 10 -14.05 2.36 -16.13
N ILE A 11 -13.33 1.36 -16.62
CA ILE A 11 -11.97 1.06 -16.15
C ILE A 11 -10.99 2.05 -16.80
N PRO A 12 -10.16 2.77 -16.04
CA PRO A 12 -9.15 3.68 -16.60
C PRO A 12 -8.17 2.96 -17.52
N LYS A 13 -7.76 3.63 -18.61
CA LYS A 13 -6.79 3.06 -19.58
C LYS A 13 -5.40 2.89 -19.00
N LYS A 14 -4.97 3.82 -18.13
CA LYS A 14 -3.63 3.84 -17.54
C LYS A 14 -3.73 3.53 -16.04
N PRO A 15 -2.84 2.70 -15.48
CA PRO A 15 -2.76 2.54 -14.04
C PRO A 15 -2.36 3.85 -13.36
N SER A 16 -2.77 4.01 -12.11
CA SER A 16 -2.30 5.05 -11.21
C SER A 16 -2.67 4.66 -9.78
N TYR A 17 -1.89 5.17 -8.83
CA TYR A 17 -2.28 5.17 -7.43
C TYR A 17 -3.47 6.12 -7.24
N VAL A 18 -4.30 5.81 -6.24
CA VAL A 18 -5.51 6.57 -5.93
C VAL A 18 -5.64 6.93 -4.46
N GLY A 19 -4.82 6.31 -3.61
CA GLY A 19 -4.82 6.53 -2.17
C GLY A 19 -5.84 5.68 -1.42
N ALA A 20 -5.60 5.50 -0.12
CA ALA A 20 -6.39 4.64 0.78
C ALA A 20 -7.85 5.10 0.88
N ALA A 21 -8.12 6.41 0.86
CA ALA A 21 -9.49 6.96 0.92
C ALA A 21 -10.37 6.53 -0.27
N LYS A 22 -9.79 6.07 -1.39
CA LYS A 22 -10.57 5.51 -2.51
C LYS A 22 -10.92 4.03 -2.34
N CYS A 23 -10.34 3.36 -1.36
CA CYS A 23 -10.70 2.02 -0.94
C CYS A 23 -11.80 2.05 0.15
N ASP A 24 -11.92 3.18 0.84
CA ASP A 24 -12.94 3.50 1.85
C ASP A 24 -14.36 3.71 1.24
N SER A 25 -15.34 4.06 2.08
CA SER A 25 -16.74 4.35 1.80
C SER A 25 -17.58 3.08 1.58
N SER A 26 -18.31 2.98 0.48
CA SER A 26 -19.29 1.91 0.22
C SER A 26 -18.68 0.53 -0.09
N CYS A 27 -17.40 0.29 0.22
CA CYS A 27 -16.70 -0.93 -0.22
C CYS A 27 -15.81 -1.56 0.84
N HIS A 28 -14.98 -0.80 1.58
CA HIS A 28 -14.10 -1.36 2.62
C HIS A 28 -13.88 -0.42 3.83
N ASP A 29 -14.93 0.27 4.30
CA ASP A 29 -14.91 1.12 5.50
C ASP A 29 -14.26 0.45 6.73
N PRO A 30 -14.67 -0.76 7.20
CA PRO A 30 -14.11 -1.31 8.43
C PRO A 30 -12.60 -1.62 8.31
N TRP A 31 -12.11 -1.92 7.10
CA TRP A 31 -10.68 -2.07 6.83
C TRP A 31 -9.95 -0.74 6.84
N TYR A 32 -10.55 0.30 6.24
CA TYR A 32 -9.97 1.63 6.23
C TYR A 32 -9.86 2.19 7.66
N GLN A 33 -10.93 2.10 8.46
CA GLN A 33 -10.91 2.53 9.86
C GLN A 33 -9.85 1.78 10.68
N ALA A 34 -9.76 0.45 10.53
CA ALA A 34 -8.71 -0.32 11.18
C ALA A 34 -7.30 0.10 10.72
N TRP A 35 -7.12 0.39 9.43
CA TRP A 35 -5.86 0.84 8.87
C TRP A 35 -5.44 2.23 9.37
N THR A 36 -6.35 3.21 9.49
CA THR A 36 -6.01 4.55 10.02
C THR A 36 -5.47 4.49 11.45
N LYS A 37 -5.91 3.50 12.23
CA LYS A 37 -5.39 3.25 13.59
C LYS A 37 -4.17 2.34 13.60
N SER A 38 -3.71 1.80 12.48
CA SER A 38 -2.48 1.01 12.41
C SER A 38 -1.23 1.92 12.35
N PRO A 39 -0.02 1.37 12.58
CA PRO A 39 1.22 2.08 12.26
C PRO A 39 1.36 2.44 10.78
N HIS A 40 0.80 1.64 9.87
CA HIS A 40 0.86 1.88 8.43
C HIS A 40 0.04 3.09 7.98
N GLY A 41 -1.09 3.36 8.64
CA GLY A 41 -1.89 4.58 8.45
C GLY A 41 -1.30 5.84 9.08
N ARG A 42 -0.13 5.75 9.73
CA ARG A 42 0.52 6.83 10.48
C ARG A 42 2.05 6.89 10.25
N THR A 43 2.52 6.33 9.14
CA THR A 43 3.95 6.26 8.82
C THR A 43 4.60 7.60 8.52
N TYR A 44 3.84 8.56 8.00
CA TYR A 44 4.35 9.88 7.64
C TYR A 44 4.83 10.65 8.88
N ASP A 45 4.10 10.55 9.99
CA ASP A 45 4.44 11.22 11.24
C ASP A 45 5.79 10.76 11.78
N LEU A 46 6.18 9.51 11.53
CA LEU A 46 7.48 8.97 11.94
C LEU A 46 8.67 9.67 11.26
N LEU A 47 8.44 10.34 10.14
CA LEU A 47 9.46 11.05 9.37
C LEU A 47 9.65 12.50 9.83
N LYS A 48 8.73 13.05 10.62
CA LYS A 48 8.81 14.43 11.13
C LYS A 48 9.97 14.58 12.14
N PRO A 49 10.56 15.78 12.28
CA PRO A 49 11.53 16.11 13.34
C PRO A 49 11.03 15.75 14.74
N GLY A 50 11.92 15.34 15.63
CA GLY A 50 11.64 15.03 17.04
C GLY A 50 10.87 13.72 17.30
N ILE A 51 10.16 13.19 16.29
CA ILE A 51 9.39 11.95 16.46
C ILE A 51 10.32 10.73 16.54
N ARG A 52 10.11 9.91 17.59
CA ARG A 52 10.91 8.71 17.90
C ARG A 52 12.42 8.97 17.94
N ALA A 53 12.84 10.08 18.56
CA ALA A 53 14.24 10.51 18.64
C ALA A 53 15.20 9.38 19.06
N GLU A 54 14.88 8.63 20.12
CA GLU A 54 15.73 7.53 20.60
C GLU A 54 15.92 6.41 19.58
N ALA A 55 14.87 6.05 18.84
CA ALA A 55 14.97 5.05 17.77
C ALA A 55 15.84 5.57 16.62
N LYS A 56 15.68 6.85 16.24
CA LYS A 56 16.49 7.50 15.21
C LYS A 56 17.97 7.55 15.61
N LYS A 57 18.29 8.04 16.81
CA LYS A 57 19.67 8.06 17.35
C LYS A 57 20.30 6.67 17.36
N LYS A 58 19.56 5.66 17.86
CA LYS A 58 20.03 4.26 17.85
C LYS A 58 20.39 3.82 16.43
N ALA A 59 19.54 4.16 15.46
CA ALA A 59 19.74 3.88 14.03
C ALA A 59 20.74 4.82 13.32
N LYS A 60 21.47 5.68 14.05
CA LYS A 60 22.40 6.70 13.51
C LYS A 60 21.73 7.69 12.54
N LEU A 61 20.47 8.00 12.80
CA LEU A 61 19.71 9.05 12.14
C LEU A 61 19.65 10.28 13.03
N ASP A 62 19.59 11.45 12.41
CA ASP A 62 19.40 12.72 13.10
C ASP A 62 17.94 12.80 13.60
N PRO A 63 17.69 12.89 14.92
CA PRO A 63 16.33 12.96 15.45
C PRO A 63 15.55 14.20 14.98
N ASP A 64 16.25 15.31 14.72
CA ASP A 64 15.68 16.63 14.45
C ASP A 64 15.63 16.96 12.95
N LYS A 65 16.27 16.14 12.11
CA LYS A 65 16.12 16.22 10.66
C LYS A 65 14.69 15.91 10.23
N ASP A 66 14.20 16.70 9.28
CA ASP A 66 12.98 16.41 8.54
C ASP A 66 13.24 15.38 7.42
N TYR A 67 12.65 14.19 7.56
CA TYR A 67 12.72 13.12 6.56
C TYR A 67 11.48 13.04 5.66
N THR A 68 10.51 13.95 5.82
CA THR A 68 9.23 13.92 5.09
C THR A 68 9.36 14.24 3.59
N ALA A 69 10.53 14.72 3.16
CA ALA A 69 10.92 14.88 1.76
C ALA A 69 12.12 13.99 1.34
N ASP A 70 12.64 13.15 2.25
CA ASP A 70 13.85 12.37 1.97
C ASP A 70 13.54 11.17 1.05
N PRO A 71 14.08 11.14 -0.19
CA PRO A 71 13.80 10.08 -1.15
C PRO A 71 14.23 8.69 -0.67
N LYS A 72 15.14 8.60 0.32
CA LYS A 72 15.56 7.32 0.93
C LYS A 72 14.48 6.73 1.83
N CYS A 73 13.59 7.55 2.37
CA CYS A 73 12.57 7.16 3.34
C CYS A 73 11.21 6.92 2.68
N LEU A 74 10.86 7.76 1.71
CA LEU A 74 9.48 7.86 1.22
C LEU A 74 8.97 6.64 0.47
N ARG A 75 9.85 5.85 -0.17
CA ARG A 75 9.41 4.61 -0.87
C ARG A 75 8.77 3.58 0.07
N CYS A 76 9.24 3.52 1.32
CA CYS A 76 8.73 2.59 2.33
C CYS A 76 7.70 3.20 3.28
N HIS A 77 7.59 4.54 3.31
CA HIS A 77 6.75 5.27 4.27
C HIS A 77 5.55 5.98 3.65
N THR A 78 5.37 5.91 2.33
CA THR A 78 4.25 6.54 1.61
C THR A 78 3.70 5.63 0.52
N THR A 79 2.59 6.00 -0.09
CA THR A 79 1.95 5.25 -1.16
C THR A 79 2.39 5.73 -2.52
N GLY A 80 2.98 4.84 -3.32
CA GLY A 80 3.26 5.12 -4.72
C GLY A 80 4.30 6.21 -4.99
N TYR A 81 5.20 6.51 -4.05
CA TYR A 81 6.26 7.51 -4.25
C TYR A 81 6.99 7.31 -5.59
N ARG A 82 7.08 8.39 -6.38
CA ARG A 82 7.68 8.44 -7.73
C ARG A 82 6.97 7.57 -8.78
N GLN A 83 5.73 7.19 -8.51
CA GLN A 83 4.87 6.47 -9.43
C GLN A 83 3.62 7.31 -9.73
N LYS A 84 2.97 7.01 -10.85
CA LYS A 84 1.86 7.83 -11.33
C LYS A 84 0.70 7.86 -10.33
N GLY A 85 0.29 9.06 -9.91
CA GLY A 85 -0.79 9.28 -8.96
C GLY A 85 -0.44 8.97 -7.50
N GLY A 86 0.82 8.62 -7.22
CA GLY A 86 1.28 8.40 -5.86
C GLY A 86 1.71 9.68 -5.16
N PHE A 87 2.21 9.51 -3.93
CA PHE A 87 2.68 10.61 -3.09
C PHE A 87 3.82 11.41 -3.73
N VAL A 88 3.70 12.73 -3.62
CA VAL A 88 4.70 13.72 -4.01
C VAL A 88 4.88 14.70 -2.85
N PRO A 89 6.08 14.76 -2.23
CA PRO A 89 6.38 15.69 -1.14
C PRO A 89 6.10 17.14 -1.54
N GLY A 90 5.44 17.90 -0.66
CA GLY A 90 5.11 19.31 -0.90
C GLY A 90 3.95 19.55 -1.87
N GLU A 91 3.54 18.57 -2.68
CA GLU A 91 2.43 18.71 -3.64
C GLU A 91 1.18 17.92 -3.23
N THR A 92 1.35 16.77 -2.58
CA THR A 92 0.21 15.96 -2.14
C THR A 92 -0.43 16.58 -0.90
N LYS A 93 -1.73 16.91 -0.97
CA LYS A 93 -2.49 17.39 0.18
C LYS A 93 -2.47 16.31 1.27
N ILE A 94 -2.13 16.72 2.49
CA ILE A 94 -2.21 15.90 3.70
C ILE A 94 -3.44 16.36 4.48
N ASP A 95 -4.35 15.44 4.72
CA ASP A 95 -5.56 15.68 5.50
C ASP A 95 -5.44 14.91 6.83
N PRO A 96 -5.33 15.60 7.99
CA PRO A 96 -5.20 14.93 9.27
C PRO A 96 -6.39 14.02 9.61
N ASP A 97 -7.57 14.33 9.07
CA ASP A 97 -8.81 13.60 9.35
C ASP A 97 -9.08 12.49 8.32
N GLU A 98 -8.44 12.53 7.15
CA GLU A 98 -8.54 11.52 6.09
C GLU A 98 -7.14 11.09 5.58
N PRO A 99 -6.41 10.24 6.35
CA PRO A 99 -5.08 9.79 5.96
C PRO A 99 -5.09 9.04 4.62
N ASN A 100 -4.10 9.31 3.75
CA ASN A 100 -4.21 8.89 2.36
C ASN A 100 -2.89 8.45 1.72
N LEU A 101 -2.37 9.20 0.75
CA LEU A 101 -1.18 8.84 -0.03
C LEU A 101 0.11 9.01 0.77
N GLU A 102 0.12 9.91 1.75
CA GLU A 102 1.26 10.18 2.62
C GLU A 102 1.60 9.01 3.55
N GLN A 103 0.71 8.04 3.68
CA GLN A 103 0.88 6.86 4.52
C GLN A 103 1.23 5.62 3.69
N VAL A 104 1.58 4.51 4.35
CA VAL A 104 1.62 3.18 3.72
C VAL A 104 0.19 2.66 3.58
N GLY A 105 -0.46 3.02 2.48
CA GLY A 105 -1.86 2.72 2.20
C GLY A 105 -2.09 1.33 1.61
N CYS A 106 -3.37 1.03 1.36
CA CYS A 106 -3.85 -0.28 0.87
C CYS A 106 -3.05 -0.75 -0.38
N GLU A 107 -2.79 0.17 -1.29
CA GLU A 107 -2.12 -0.10 -2.58
C GLU A 107 -0.66 -0.52 -2.43
N MET A 108 -0.06 -0.28 -1.27
CA MET A 108 1.29 -0.74 -0.99
C MET A 108 1.33 -2.25 -0.75
N CYS A 109 0.25 -2.84 -0.21
CA CYS A 109 0.14 -4.29 -0.04
C CYS A 109 -0.55 -4.96 -1.23
N HIS A 110 -1.63 -4.35 -1.71
CA HIS A 110 -2.54 -4.97 -2.67
C HIS A 110 -2.21 -4.68 -4.13
N SER A 111 -1.29 -3.75 -4.44
CA SER A 111 -1.00 -3.35 -5.82
C SER A 111 0.47 -3.42 -6.20
N ALA A 112 0.72 -3.76 -7.47
CA ALA A 112 1.99 -3.61 -8.17
C ALA A 112 2.13 -2.28 -8.92
N LYS A 113 1.02 -1.57 -9.21
CA LYS A 113 1.02 -0.40 -10.11
C LYS A 113 -0.02 0.69 -9.79
N GLY A 114 -0.62 0.65 -8.60
CA GLY A 114 -1.76 1.47 -8.20
C GLY A 114 -3.12 0.80 -8.48
N GLY A 115 -4.15 1.28 -7.79
CA GLY A 115 -5.46 0.65 -7.64
C GLY A 115 -6.56 1.21 -8.53
N ALA A 116 -6.28 2.24 -9.33
CA ALA A 116 -7.29 2.87 -10.20
C ALA A 116 -8.03 1.87 -11.09
N GLN A 117 -7.33 0.86 -11.63
CA GLN A 117 -7.90 -0.12 -12.54
C GLN A 117 -8.63 -1.25 -11.80
N PHE A 118 -7.98 -1.91 -10.83
CA PHE A 118 -8.63 -3.03 -10.14
C PHE A 118 -9.84 -2.57 -9.33
N ARG A 119 -9.81 -1.38 -8.71
CA ARG A 119 -10.97 -0.83 -7.99
C ARG A 119 -12.17 -0.68 -8.92
N ALA A 120 -11.94 -0.13 -10.11
CA ALA A 120 -12.99 0.03 -11.10
C ALA A 120 -13.49 -1.33 -11.61
N PHE A 121 -12.59 -2.31 -11.77
CA PHE A 121 -12.95 -3.67 -12.15
C PHE A 121 -13.81 -4.35 -11.08
N MET A 122 -13.37 -4.35 -9.81
CA MET A 122 -14.11 -4.88 -8.66
C MET A 122 -15.50 -4.27 -8.54
N LYS A 123 -15.61 -2.93 -8.70
CA LYS A 123 -16.91 -2.25 -8.70
C LYS A 123 -17.78 -2.66 -9.90
N LYS A 124 -17.19 -2.81 -11.09
CA LYS A 124 -17.89 -3.21 -12.31
C LYS A 124 -18.46 -4.63 -12.20
N THR A 125 -17.75 -5.52 -11.53
CA THR A 125 -18.16 -6.92 -11.34
C THR A 125 -18.96 -7.14 -10.07
N GLU A 126 -19.22 -6.08 -9.28
CA GLU A 126 -19.89 -6.18 -7.97
C GLU A 126 -19.21 -7.22 -7.07
N GLY A 127 -17.87 -7.25 -7.09
CA GLY A 127 -17.07 -8.23 -6.37
C GLY A 127 -16.97 -9.61 -7.03
N LYS A 128 -17.74 -9.93 -8.07
CA LYS A 128 -17.76 -11.26 -8.69
C LYS A 128 -16.65 -11.41 -9.74
N PHE A 129 -15.43 -11.67 -9.27
CA PHE A 129 -14.25 -11.89 -10.13
C PHE A 129 -13.35 -13.00 -9.60
N LYS A 130 -12.51 -13.55 -10.48
CA LYS A 130 -11.40 -14.43 -10.12
C LYS A 130 -10.14 -13.63 -9.82
N ARG A 131 -9.33 -14.07 -8.84
CA ARG A 131 -8.06 -13.42 -8.49
C ARG A 131 -7.16 -13.18 -9.72
N THR A 132 -7.09 -14.16 -10.61
CA THR A 132 -6.29 -14.08 -11.86
C THR A 132 -6.72 -12.96 -12.82
N GLU A 133 -8.01 -12.61 -12.85
CA GLU A 133 -8.51 -11.51 -13.69
C GLU A 133 -8.05 -10.16 -13.15
N VAL A 134 -8.13 -9.99 -11.83
CA VAL A 134 -7.79 -8.73 -11.17
C VAL A 134 -6.26 -8.53 -11.04
N GLU A 135 -5.49 -9.62 -11.05
CA GLU A 135 -4.02 -9.58 -11.21
C GLU A 135 -3.59 -8.94 -12.54
N GLY A 136 -4.38 -9.09 -13.61
CA GLY A 136 -4.17 -8.35 -14.86
C GLY A 136 -4.18 -6.82 -14.68
N TYR A 137 -4.89 -6.34 -13.67
CA TYR A 137 -4.94 -4.94 -13.24
C TYR A 137 -3.93 -4.62 -12.14
N GLY A 138 -2.97 -5.52 -11.87
CA GLY A 138 -1.86 -5.31 -10.95
C GLY A 138 -2.21 -5.55 -9.49
N MET A 139 -3.36 -6.17 -9.19
CA MET A 139 -3.62 -6.71 -7.86
C MET A 139 -2.58 -7.80 -7.55
N ARG A 140 -2.22 -7.94 -6.27
CA ARG A 140 -1.25 -8.94 -5.82
C ARG A 140 -1.78 -9.70 -4.62
N TYR A 141 -1.38 -10.97 -4.53
CA TYR A 141 -1.70 -11.87 -3.43
C TYR A 141 -0.45 -12.51 -2.79
N ASP A 142 0.74 -12.18 -3.28
CA ASP A 142 2.03 -12.61 -2.75
C ASP A 142 2.45 -11.85 -1.48
N PHE A 143 1.56 -11.77 -0.48
CA PHE A 143 1.69 -10.83 0.64
C PHE A 143 3.02 -10.95 1.40
N LYS A 144 3.55 -12.16 1.63
CA LYS A 144 4.86 -12.35 2.27
C LYS A 144 5.97 -11.61 1.52
N ASN A 145 5.93 -11.69 0.19
CA ASN A 145 6.87 -11.01 -0.70
C ASN A 145 6.64 -9.49 -0.72
N VAL A 146 5.40 -9.03 -0.59
CA VAL A 146 5.11 -7.59 -0.52
C VAL A 146 5.62 -6.97 0.79
N CYS A 147 5.51 -7.68 1.91
CA CYS A 147 5.99 -7.20 3.21
C CYS A 147 7.52 -7.04 3.23
N SER A 148 8.25 -8.00 2.66
CA SER A 148 9.72 -8.01 2.67
C SER A 148 10.33 -6.84 1.91
N ARG A 149 9.59 -6.26 0.95
CA ARG A 149 9.99 -5.03 0.23
C ARG A 149 10.44 -3.90 1.15
N CYS A 150 9.82 -3.76 2.31
CA CYS A 150 10.12 -2.68 3.25
C CYS A 150 10.74 -3.23 4.55
N HIS A 151 10.15 -4.28 5.12
CA HIS A 151 10.56 -4.80 6.43
C HIS A 151 11.90 -5.54 6.40
N GLU A 152 12.27 -6.10 5.25
CA GLU A 152 13.53 -6.81 5.04
C GLU A 152 14.40 -6.11 3.99
N HIS A 153 14.07 -4.85 3.67
CA HIS A 153 14.79 -4.09 2.66
C HIS A 153 16.26 -3.92 3.05
N LYS A 154 17.18 -4.16 2.11
CA LYS A 154 18.64 -4.05 2.34
C LYS A 154 19.07 -2.70 2.92
N ASN A 155 18.34 -1.63 2.64
CA ASN A 155 18.66 -0.28 3.10
C ASN A 155 17.76 0.24 4.23
N THR A 156 16.89 -0.59 4.82
CA THR A 156 16.15 -0.14 6.02
C THR A 156 17.13 0.07 7.18
N PRO A 157 17.06 1.20 7.91
CA PRO A 157 17.95 1.43 9.06
C PRO A 157 17.52 0.62 10.29
N PHE A 158 16.27 0.14 10.32
CA PHE A 158 15.71 -0.60 11.45
C PHE A 158 15.72 -2.11 11.18
N LYS A 159 16.87 -2.75 11.43
CA LYS A 159 17.12 -4.18 11.21
C LYS A 159 17.28 -4.95 12.53
N PRO A 160 17.18 -6.28 12.53
CA PRO A 160 17.42 -7.11 13.72
C PRO A 160 18.80 -6.89 14.36
N SER A 161 19.81 -6.56 13.56
CA SER A 161 21.15 -6.20 14.04
C SER A 161 21.20 -4.92 14.88
N LEU A 162 20.20 -4.04 14.72
CA LEU A 162 20.04 -2.85 15.55
C LEU A 162 19.31 -3.19 16.85
N ASP A 163 18.24 -3.97 16.73
CA ASP A 163 17.37 -4.39 17.84
C ASP A 163 16.53 -5.58 17.39
N LYS A 164 16.49 -6.65 18.20
CA LYS A 164 15.75 -7.87 17.87
C LYS A 164 14.26 -7.62 17.60
N LYS A 165 13.67 -6.55 18.15
CA LYS A 165 12.26 -6.19 17.88
C LYS A 165 11.95 -5.91 16.41
N TYR A 166 12.97 -5.63 15.59
CA TYR A 166 12.83 -5.40 14.15
C TYR A 166 12.90 -6.70 13.33
N GLU A 167 13.03 -7.86 13.98
CA GLU A 167 12.83 -9.15 13.34
C GLU A 167 11.39 -9.27 12.79
N PHE A 168 11.30 -9.60 11.49
CA PHE A 168 10.04 -9.65 10.78
C PHE A 168 9.51 -11.08 10.70
N ASN A 169 8.38 -11.32 11.36
CA ASN A 169 7.63 -12.56 11.23
C ASN A 169 6.34 -12.30 10.45
N PHE A 170 6.26 -12.77 9.21
CA PHE A 170 5.10 -12.54 8.36
C PHE A 170 3.79 -13.09 8.95
N GLU A 171 3.81 -14.31 9.50
CA GLU A 171 2.63 -14.98 10.04
C GLU A 171 2.06 -14.27 11.25
N GLU A 172 2.91 -13.68 12.09
CA GLU A 172 2.49 -12.86 13.21
C GLU A 172 2.00 -11.47 12.76
N ARG A 173 2.75 -10.81 11.88
CA ARG A 173 2.50 -9.41 11.50
C ARG A 173 1.26 -9.26 10.63
N LYS A 174 0.98 -10.21 9.72
CA LYS A 174 -0.20 -10.15 8.84
C LYS A 174 -1.53 -10.10 9.63
N LYS A 175 -1.55 -10.69 10.83
CA LYS A 175 -2.72 -10.69 11.72
C LYS A 175 -3.02 -9.30 12.30
N LYS A 176 -2.11 -8.33 12.21
CA LYS A 176 -2.19 -7.01 12.89
C LYS A 176 -2.38 -5.82 11.94
N VAL A 177 -2.51 -6.03 10.63
CA VAL A 177 -2.44 -4.93 9.63
C VAL A 177 -3.70 -4.07 9.61
N HIS A 178 -4.87 -4.70 9.53
CA HIS A 178 -6.17 -4.02 9.51
C HIS A 178 -7.22 -4.94 10.16
N LEU A 179 -7.31 -4.89 11.49
CA LEU A 179 -8.26 -5.64 12.34
C LEU A 179 -9.70 -5.15 12.11
N TYR A 180 -10.24 -5.39 10.91
CA TYR A 180 -11.51 -4.82 10.46
C TYR A 180 -12.70 -5.19 11.37
N LYS A 181 -12.64 -6.33 12.06
CA LYS A 181 -13.69 -6.80 12.97
C LYS A 181 -13.97 -5.82 14.10
N ASP A 182 -12.96 -5.05 14.53
CA ASP A 182 -13.10 -4.05 15.60
C ASP A 182 -13.92 -2.82 15.15
N TYR A 183 -14.11 -2.65 13.83
CA TYR A 183 -14.80 -1.52 13.20
C TYR A 183 -16.05 -1.97 12.42
N TYR A 184 -16.39 -3.25 12.49
CA TYR A 184 -17.61 -3.78 11.91
C TYR A 184 -18.84 -3.24 12.66
N ASN A 185 -19.87 -2.84 11.93
CA ASN A 185 -21.14 -2.40 12.48
C ASN A 185 -22.29 -2.66 11.48
N LYS A 186 -23.51 -2.26 11.85
CA LYS A 186 -24.71 -2.49 11.02
C LYS A 186 -24.70 -1.70 9.71
N ASP A 187 -23.98 -0.58 9.65
CA ASP A 187 -23.96 0.34 8.51
C ASP A 187 -22.97 -0.10 7.42
N ASN A 188 -21.96 -0.89 7.78
CA ASN A 188 -20.95 -1.41 6.86
C ASN A 188 -20.99 -2.94 6.66
N LYS A 189 -22.06 -3.59 7.12
CA LYS A 189 -22.23 -5.06 7.04
C LYS A 189 -22.19 -5.62 5.62
N ASP A 190 -22.61 -4.81 4.63
CA ASP A 190 -22.64 -5.18 3.21
C ASP A 190 -21.24 -5.15 2.56
N GLN A 191 -20.23 -4.72 3.31
CA GLN A 191 -18.85 -4.60 2.86
C GLN A 191 -18.00 -5.79 3.29
N THR A 192 -18.52 -6.66 4.16
CA THR A 192 -17.82 -7.83 4.71
C THR A 192 -18.22 -9.16 4.10
N HIS A 193 -18.83 -9.15 2.92
CA HIS A 193 -19.20 -10.38 2.23
C HIS A 193 -17.96 -11.14 1.74
N GLU A 194 -17.86 -12.41 2.14
CA GLU A 194 -16.80 -13.31 1.69
C GLU A 194 -17.22 -13.96 0.37
N ILE A 195 -16.80 -13.35 -0.75
CA ILE A 195 -16.90 -13.97 -2.07
C ILE A 195 -15.63 -14.79 -2.30
N GLU A 196 -15.78 -16.07 -2.64
CA GLU A 196 -14.64 -16.90 -3.01
C GLU A 196 -14.11 -16.47 -4.39
N HIS A 197 -12.86 -15.99 -4.43
CA HIS A 197 -12.22 -15.50 -5.65
C HIS A 197 -11.27 -16.53 -6.30
N GLY A 198 -11.19 -17.74 -5.74
CA GLY A 198 -10.18 -18.75 -6.10
C GLY A 198 -8.76 -18.30 -5.76
N VAL A 199 -7.77 -18.98 -6.36
CA VAL A 199 -6.34 -18.74 -6.14
C VAL A 199 -5.77 -17.85 -7.25
N GLY A 200 -4.98 -16.84 -6.87
CA GLY A 200 -4.24 -15.98 -7.79
C GLY A 200 -2.92 -16.61 -8.23
N LEU A 201 -2.43 -16.23 -9.40
CA LEU A 201 -1.13 -16.69 -9.91
C LEU A 201 0.01 -16.19 -9.03
N THR A 202 -0.10 -14.98 -8.47
CA THR A 202 0.96 -14.39 -7.64
C THR A 202 1.20 -15.15 -6.33
N GLU A 203 0.20 -15.87 -5.81
CA GLU A 203 0.34 -16.68 -4.61
C GLU A 203 1.39 -17.78 -4.76
N SER A 204 1.43 -18.42 -5.95
CA SER A 204 2.40 -19.47 -6.27
C SER A 204 3.63 -18.96 -7.03
N LYS A 205 3.49 -17.83 -7.76
CA LYS A 205 4.55 -17.19 -8.52
C LYS A 205 4.67 -15.73 -8.09
N PRO A 206 5.45 -15.41 -7.05
CA PRO A 206 5.59 -14.05 -6.56
C PRO A 206 6.14 -13.10 -7.63
N LEU A 207 5.75 -11.82 -7.55
CA LEU A 207 6.31 -10.79 -8.43
C LEU A 207 7.73 -10.41 -8.00
N GLU A 208 8.52 -9.92 -8.94
CA GLU A 208 9.79 -9.27 -8.64
C GLU A 208 9.54 -8.08 -7.69
N ILE A 209 10.34 -7.95 -6.63
CA ILE A 209 10.28 -6.76 -5.77
C ILE A 209 10.99 -5.62 -6.53
N GLU A 210 10.41 -4.42 -6.51
CA GLU A 210 11.11 -3.27 -7.09
C GLU A 210 12.42 -2.98 -6.36
N ASP A 211 13.44 -2.61 -7.11
CA ASP A 211 14.71 -2.10 -6.58
C ASP A 211 14.93 -0.68 -7.12
N TRP A 212 15.65 0.11 -6.34
CA TRP A 212 15.88 1.51 -6.65
C TRP A 212 17.20 2.01 -6.08
N VAL A 213 17.70 3.06 -6.72
CA VAL A 213 18.86 3.82 -6.27
C VAL A 213 18.49 5.28 -6.11
N ILE A 214 19.24 5.99 -5.27
CA ILE A 214 19.20 7.45 -5.22
C ILE A 214 20.30 7.98 -6.13
N LYS A 215 19.90 8.67 -7.21
CA LYS A 215 20.81 9.33 -8.14
C LYS A 215 20.42 10.80 -8.21
N ASP A 216 21.40 11.69 -8.00
CA ASP A 216 21.20 13.14 -7.99
C ASP A 216 20.09 13.60 -7.03
N GLY A 217 20.09 13.02 -5.81
CA GLY A 217 19.07 13.30 -4.79
C GLY A 217 17.66 12.82 -5.15
N LYS A 218 17.50 11.97 -6.17
CA LYS A 218 16.19 11.48 -6.63
C LYS A 218 16.16 9.96 -6.69
N LEU A 219 15.03 9.37 -6.29
CA LEU A 219 14.81 7.93 -6.46
C LEU A 219 14.61 7.59 -7.94
N ARG A 220 15.36 6.58 -8.39
CA ARG A 220 15.30 5.98 -9.73
C ARG A 220 15.11 4.47 -9.58
N PHE A 221 14.04 3.94 -10.16
CA PHE A 221 13.79 2.50 -10.19
C PHE A 221 14.76 1.81 -11.16
N THR A 222 15.37 0.72 -10.68
CA THR A 222 16.19 -0.20 -11.48
C THR A 222 15.42 -1.49 -11.81
N ALA A 223 14.44 -1.84 -10.99
CA ALA A 223 13.50 -2.93 -11.24
C ALA A 223 12.08 -2.52 -10.79
N LEU A 224 11.06 -3.10 -11.44
CA LEU A 224 9.66 -2.92 -11.08
C LEU A 224 8.91 -4.26 -11.22
N PRO A 225 7.94 -4.56 -10.33
CA PRO A 225 7.07 -5.75 -10.44
C PRO A 225 6.23 -5.75 -11.72
N TRP A 226 6.08 -4.58 -12.36
CA TRP A 226 5.31 -4.40 -13.57
C TRP A 226 6.04 -3.47 -14.54
N HIS A 227 6.29 -3.93 -15.76
CA HIS A 227 7.01 -3.15 -16.77
C HIS A 227 6.39 -3.32 -18.15
N LYS A 228 6.24 -2.22 -18.90
CA LYS A 228 5.64 -2.20 -20.26
C LYS A 228 4.33 -2.99 -20.36
N GLY A 229 3.47 -2.86 -19.35
CA GLY A 229 2.16 -3.50 -19.34
C GLY A 229 2.14 -4.97 -18.91
N LYS A 230 3.28 -5.58 -18.56
CA LYS A 230 3.35 -6.98 -18.14
C LYS A 230 3.88 -7.14 -16.70
N PRO A 231 3.36 -8.11 -15.91
CA PRO A 231 3.96 -8.48 -14.64
C PRO A 231 5.34 -9.12 -14.86
N ARG A 232 6.25 -8.89 -13.92
CA ARG A 232 7.55 -9.57 -13.83
C ARG A 232 7.53 -10.47 -12.62
N TYR A 233 7.70 -11.77 -12.85
CA TYR A 233 7.76 -12.77 -11.80
C TYR A 233 9.19 -12.95 -11.32
N LYS A 234 9.37 -13.37 -10.06
CA LYS A 234 10.67 -13.83 -9.58
C LYS A 234 11.14 -15.01 -10.44
N LYS A 235 12.44 -15.01 -10.73
CA LYS A 235 13.12 -16.14 -11.37
C LYS A 235 13.25 -17.29 -10.38
#